data_AF-A0A348WBU2-F1
#
_entry.id   AF-A0A348WBU2-F1
#
_cell.length_a   1.000
_cell.length_b   1.000
_cell.length_c   1.000
_cell.angle_alpha   90.00
_cell.angle_beta   90.00
_cell.angle_gamma   90.00
#
_symmetry.space_group_name_H-M   'P 1'
#
loop_
_entity.id
_entity.type
_entity.pdbx_description
1 polymer ?
#
loop_
_entity_poly.entity_id
_entity_poly.type
_entity_poly.pdbx_seq_one_letter_code
_entity_poly.pdbx_strand_id
1 'polypeptide(L)'
;MRVSVVLSALVAVLVGFGGSVAIVLAGADALGATAAQKATWISVLCLSMLVTSGYLSIRHRLPIITAWSTPGAALLAGTAGVGMGEATGAFLLAGALLVLTGLIPALERLIARIPGEVASAMLAGVLFAFV
;
A
#
# COMPACT_ATOMS: atom_id res chain seq x y z
N MET A 1 -0.70 -30.11 0.68
CA MET A 1 -0.01 -28.86 0.29
C MET A 1 1.49 -29.14 0.30
N ARG A 2 2.26 -28.85 -0.76
CA ARG A 2 3.70 -29.16 -0.79
C ARG A 2 4.45 -28.23 0.17
N VAL A 3 5.43 -28.75 0.93
CA VAL A 3 6.24 -27.97 1.90
C VAL A 3 6.90 -26.75 1.22
N SER A 4 7.30 -26.89 -0.05
CA SER A 4 7.86 -25.81 -0.86
C SER A 4 6.94 -24.59 -1.00
N VAL A 5 5.61 -24.78 -1.01
CA VAL A 5 4.64 -23.69 -1.10
C VAL A 5 4.60 -22.87 0.18
N VAL A 6 4.64 -23.55 1.34
CA VAL A 6 4.67 -22.90 2.65
C VAL A 6 5.97 -22.11 2.84
N LEU A 7 7.10 -22.71 2.48
CA LEU A 7 8.40 -22.04 2.57
C LEU A 7 8.49 -20.84 1.63
N SER A 8 8.03 -20.97 0.39
CA SER A 8 8.04 -19.85 -0.57
C SER A 8 7.14 -18.69 -0.11
N ALA A 9 5.98 -19.01 0.48
CA ALA A 9 5.10 -17.99 1.06
C ALA A 9 5.76 -17.30 2.26
N LEU A 10 6.39 -18.05 3.18
CA LEU A 10 7.11 -17.46 4.32
C LEU A 10 8.25 -16.56 3.88
N VAL A 11 9.06 -16.98 2.89
CA VAL A 11 10.15 -16.16 2.35
C VAL A 11 9.59 -14.92 1.66
N ALA A 12 8.54 -15.03 0.85
CA ALA A 12 7.91 -13.89 0.20
C ALA A 12 7.37 -12.87 1.22
N VAL A 13 6.76 -13.35 2.31
CA VAL A 13 6.30 -12.49 3.41
C VAL A 13 7.48 -11.83 4.12
N LEU A 14 8.50 -12.59 4.55
CA LEU A 14 9.63 -12.02 5.28
C LEU A 14 10.39 -10.97 4.46
N VAL A 15 10.70 -11.29 3.20
CA VAL A 15 11.44 -10.40 2.29
C VAL A 15 10.59 -9.19 1.89
N GLY A 16 9.33 -9.41 1.52
CA GLY A 16 8.43 -8.35 1.10
C GLY A 16 8.03 -7.40 2.23
N PHE A 17 7.78 -7.94 3.42
CA PHE A 17 7.31 -7.20 4.59
C PHE A 17 8.46 -6.50 5.33
N GLY A 18 9.63 -7.15 5.43
CA GLY A 18 10.77 -6.63 6.20
C GLY A 18 11.27 -5.26 5.74
N GLY A 19 11.39 -5.04 4.42
CA GLY A 19 11.90 -3.78 3.88
C GLY A 19 10.83 -2.67 3.78
N SER A 20 9.60 -3.05 3.45
CA SER A 20 8.53 -2.10 3.14
C SER A 20 7.87 -1.49 4.38
N VAL A 21 7.78 -2.24 5.48
CA VAL A 21 7.19 -1.77 6.74
C VAL A 21 8.01 -0.66 7.37
N ALA A 22 9.33 -0.66 7.18
CA ALA A 22 10.19 0.42 7.65
C ALA A 22 9.76 1.78 7.07
N ILE A 23 9.37 1.83 5.79
CA ILE A 23 8.88 3.06 5.13
C ILE A 23 7.53 3.48 5.71
N VAL A 24 6.63 2.53 5.98
CA VAL A 24 5.33 2.80 6.61
C VAL A 24 5.51 3.40 8.00
N LEU A 25 6.45 2.87 8.78
CA LEU A 25 6.76 3.40 10.10
C LEU A 25 7.42 4.78 10.04
N ALA A 26 8.33 5.01 9.09
CA ALA A 26 8.92 6.32 8.86
C ALA A 26 7.85 7.37 8.48
N GLY A 27 6.86 6.99 7.66
CA GLY A 27 5.71 7.83 7.34
C GLY A 27 4.85 8.14 8.57
N ALA A 28 4.66 7.17 9.46
CA ALA A 28 3.97 7.39 10.72
C ALA A 28 4.73 8.32 11.66
N ASP A 29 6.05 8.21 11.71
CA ASP A 29 6.90 9.07 12.52
C ASP A 29 6.88 10.53 12.02
N ALA A 30 6.85 10.74 10.69
CA ALA A 30 6.71 12.08 10.10
C ALA A 30 5.38 12.77 10.48
N LEU A 31 4.34 11.98 10.77
CA LEU A 31 3.03 12.46 11.23
C LEU A 31 2.93 12.61 12.75
N GLY A 32 4.01 12.33 13.49
CA GLY A 32 4.03 12.37 14.96
C GLY A 32 3.22 11.25 15.61
N ALA A 33 3.08 10.09 14.96
CA ALA A 33 2.29 8.99 15.48
C ALA A 33 2.90 8.38 16.75
N THR A 34 2.06 8.16 17.76
CA THR A 34 2.43 7.46 19.00
C THR A 34 2.73 5.98 18.72
N ALA A 35 3.47 5.33 19.63
CA ALA A 35 3.75 3.90 19.53
C ALA A 35 2.48 3.04 19.43
N ALA A 36 1.43 3.40 20.16
CA ALA A 36 0.13 2.74 20.09
C ALA A 36 -0.50 2.88 18.69
N GLN A 37 -0.47 4.08 18.10
CA GLN A 37 -0.98 4.31 16.74
C GLN A 37 -0.20 3.53 15.69
N LYS A 38 1.13 3.46 15.79
CA LYS A 38 1.97 2.66 14.89
C LYS A 38 1.63 1.17 14.94
N ALA A 39 1.45 0.63 16.15
CA ALA A 39 1.02 -0.76 16.33
C ALA A 39 -0.36 -1.01 15.71
N THR A 40 -1.35 -0.16 16.01
CA THR A 40 -2.69 -0.26 15.43
C THR A 40 -2.66 -0.18 13.91
N TRP A 41 -1.86 0.73 13.34
CA TRP A 41 -1.78 0.92 11.90
C TRP A 41 -1.26 -0.34 11.19
N ILE A 42 -0.14 -0.91 11.65
CA ILE A 42 0.40 -2.15 11.08
C ILE A 42 -0.59 -3.30 11.25
N SER A 43 -1.19 -3.46 12.43
CA SER A 43 -2.14 -4.54 12.68
C SER A 43 -3.36 -4.46 11.77
N VAL A 44 -3.94 -3.27 11.61
CA VAL A 44 -5.10 -3.05 10.73
C VAL A 44 -4.73 -3.26 9.26
N LEU A 45 -3.54 -2.83 8.83
CA LEU A 45 -3.03 -3.11 7.47
C LEU A 45 -2.94 -4.61 7.21
N CYS A 46 -2.30 -5.37 8.11
CA CYS A 46 -2.18 -6.82 7.97
C CYS A 46 -3.55 -7.53 7.93
N LEU A 47 -4.45 -7.16 8.85
CA LEU A 47 -5.78 -7.74 8.93
C LEU A 47 -6.62 -7.40 7.69
N SER A 48 -6.56 -6.16 7.21
CA SER A 48 -7.30 -5.75 6.00
C SER A 48 -6.81 -6.48 4.76
N MET A 49 -5.50 -6.67 4.58
CA MET A 49 -4.96 -7.48 3.48
C MET A 49 -5.31 -8.96 3.59
N LEU A 50 -5.30 -9.53 4.80
CA LEU A 50 -5.72 -10.91 5.03
C LEU A 50 -7.18 -11.11 4.60
N VAL A 51 -8.07 -10.21 5.06
CA VAL A 51 -9.50 -10.27 4.78
C VAL A 51 -9.77 -10.07 3.29
N THR A 52 -9.19 -9.03 2.67
CA THR A 52 -9.48 -8.68 1.28
C THR A 52 -8.85 -9.67 0.29
N SER A 53 -7.59 -10.07 0.48
CA SER A 53 -6.92 -11.07 -0.36
C SER A 53 -7.63 -12.43 -0.22
N GLY A 54 -7.98 -12.83 1.00
CA GLY A 54 -8.71 -14.07 1.26
C GLY A 54 -10.11 -14.06 0.61
N TYR A 55 -10.88 -13.00 0.84
CA TYR A 55 -12.21 -12.83 0.27
C TYR A 55 -12.20 -12.85 -1.26
N LEU A 56 -11.34 -12.04 -1.89
CA LEU A 56 -11.23 -11.97 -3.35
C LEU A 56 -10.74 -13.30 -3.93
N SER A 57 -9.75 -13.94 -3.29
CA SER A 57 -9.23 -15.22 -3.77
C SER A 57 -10.28 -16.32 -3.74
N ILE A 58 -11.09 -16.39 -2.67
CA ILE A 58 -12.18 -17.37 -2.56
C ILE A 58 -13.28 -17.06 -3.57
N ARG A 59 -13.68 -15.78 -3.68
CA ARG A 59 -14.77 -15.36 -4.58
C ARG A 59 -14.44 -15.60 -6.05
N HIS A 60 -13.23 -15.24 -6.48
CA HIS A 60 -12.80 -15.36 -7.88
C HIS A 60 -12.12 -16.69 -8.20
N ARG A 61 -11.85 -17.54 -7.19
CA ARG A 61 -11.09 -18.79 -7.32
C ARG A 61 -9.73 -18.59 -8.02
N LEU A 62 -9.11 -17.44 -7.78
CA LEU A 62 -7.80 -17.04 -8.30
C LEU A 62 -6.92 -16.62 -7.12
N PRO A 63 -5.58 -16.80 -7.19
CA PRO A 63 -4.67 -16.33 -6.13
C PRO A 63 -4.51 -14.79 -6.21
N ILE A 64 -5.45 -14.06 -5.60
CA ILE A 64 -5.47 -12.59 -5.61
C ILE A 64 -4.79 -12.07 -4.34
N ILE A 65 -3.79 -11.20 -4.52
CA ILE A 65 -3.08 -10.52 -3.44
C ILE A 65 -3.42 -9.04 -3.49
N THR A 66 -3.91 -8.50 -2.38
CA THR A 66 -4.04 -7.05 -2.17
C THR A 66 -2.79 -6.53 -1.48
N ALA A 67 -2.29 -5.38 -1.92
CA ALA A 67 -1.09 -4.74 -1.39
C ALA A 67 -1.42 -3.34 -0.87
N TRP A 68 -0.58 -2.81 0.03
CA TRP A 68 -0.62 -1.39 0.41
C TRP A 68 0.11 -0.51 -0.62
N SER A 69 -0.04 0.81 -0.49
CA SER A 69 0.70 1.78 -1.30
C SER A 69 2.03 2.16 -0.65
N THR A 70 3.12 1.47 -1.02
CA THR A 70 4.49 1.84 -0.61
C THR A 70 4.84 3.29 -1.01
N PRO A 71 4.61 3.75 -2.26
CA PRO A 71 4.84 5.15 -2.62
C PRO A 71 3.98 6.13 -1.82
N GLY A 72 2.78 5.75 -1.36
CA GLY A 72 1.94 6.59 -0.51
C GLY A 72 2.50 6.74 0.91
N ALA A 73 3.00 5.65 1.50
CA ALA A 73 3.71 5.69 2.78
C ALA A 73 5.00 6.52 2.70
N ALA A 74 5.71 6.37 1.58
CA ALA A 74 6.88 7.16 1.26
C ALA A 74 6.48 8.65 1.22
N LEU A 75 5.51 9.06 0.39
CA LEU A 75 5.03 10.44 0.33
C LEU A 75 4.77 11.05 1.72
N LEU A 76 4.08 10.32 2.62
CA LEU A 76 3.83 10.78 3.99
C LEU A 76 5.11 11.05 4.78
N ALA A 77 6.12 10.18 4.67
CA ALA A 77 7.41 10.37 5.32
C ALA A 77 8.13 11.65 4.86
N GLY A 78 7.85 12.14 3.65
CA GLY A 78 8.38 13.40 3.12
C GLY A 78 7.52 14.63 3.43
N THR A 79 6.33 14.46 4.01
CA THR A 79 5.47 15.59 4.39
C THR A 79 5.86 16.19 5.75
N ALA A 80 5.80 17.52 5.87
CA ALA A 80 6.04 18.23 7.13
C ALA A 80 4.83 19.11 7.48
N GLY A 81 4.52 19.24 8.78
CA GLY A 81 3.50 20.16 9.28
C GLY A 81 2.05 19.66 9.15
N VAL A 82 1.84 18.39 8.79
CA VAL A 82 0.51 17.76 8.67
C VAL A 82 0.28 16.82 9.86
N GLY A 83 -0.87 16.93 10.51
CA GLY A 83 -1.22 16.06 11.63
C GLY A 83 -1.79 14.71 11.20
N MET A 84 -1.75 13.72 12.10
CA MET A 84 -2.34 12.38 11.86
C MET A 84 -3.81 12.42 11.40
N GLY A 85 -4.61 13.36 11.90
CA GLY A 85 -6.01 13.50 11.51
C GLY A 85 -6.21 13.94 10.05
N GLU A 86 -5.46 14.95 9.61
CA GLU A 86 -5.47 15.44 8.24
C GLU A 86 -4.95 14.37 7.27
N ALA A 87 -3.86 13.70 7.63
CA ALA A 87 -3.32 12.59 6.87
C ALA A 87 -4.32 11.43 6.73
N THR A 88 -5.02 11.09 7.82
CA THR A 88 -6.08 10.06 7.80
C THR A 88 -7.23 10.45 6.86
N GLY A 89 -7.69 11.71 6.93
CA GLY A 89 -8.76 12.22 6.06
C GLY A 89 -8.34 12.21 4.58
N ALA A 90 -7.12 12.66 4.29
CA ALA A 90 -6.55 12.61 2.95
C ALA A 90 -6.43 11.17 2.43
N PHE A 91 -6.02 10.21 3.26
CA PHE A 91 -5.94 8.80 2.89
C PHE A 91 -7.30 8.17 2.63
N LEU A 92 -8.31 8.48 3.46
CA LEU A 92 -9.68 8.02 3.24
C LEU A 92 -10.25 8.56 1.94
N LEU A 93 -10.03 9.85 1.65
CA LEU A 93 -10.43 10.48 0.40
C LEU A 93 -9.70 9.84 -0.80
N ALA A 94 -8.38 9.70 -0.72
CA ALA A 94 -7.58 9.07 -1.77
C ALA A 94 -8.01 7.62 -2.02
N GLY A 95 -8.28 6.85 -0.95
CA GLY A 95 -8.80 5.49 -1.05
C GLY A 95 -10.18 5.41 -1.71
N ALA A 96 -11.09 6.33 -1.35
CA ALA A 96 -12.39 6.42 -2.00
C ALA A 96 -12.26 6.75 -3.49
N LEU A 97 -11.40 7.71 -3.85
CA LEU A 97 -11.12 8.05 -5.25
C LEU A 97 -10.51 6.86 -6.01
N LEU A 98 -9.61 6.10 -5.38
CA LEU A 98 -9.01 4.91 -5.98
C LEU A 98 -10.06 3.83 -6.25
N VAL A 99 -10.97 3.58 -5.31
CA VAL A 99 -12.12 2.69 -5.53
C VAL A 99 -13.00 3.19 -6.67
N LEU A 100 -13.31 4.49 -6.71
CA LEU A 100 -14.08 5.09 -7.81
C LEU A 100 -13.39 4.91 -9.16
N THR A 101 -12.06 5.03 -9.24
CA THR A 101 -11.31 4.79 -10.49
C THR A 101 -11.45 3.35 -10.99
N GLY A 102 -11.49 2.37 -10.10
CA GLY A 102 -11.72 0.96 -10.44
C GLY A 102 -13.18 0.63 -10.80
N LEU A 103 -14.14 1.41 -10.31
CA LEU A 103 -15.57 1.24 -10.63
C LEU A 103 -15.97 1.92 -11.95
N ILE A 104 -15.17 2.86 -12.46
CA ILE A 104 -15.46 3.61 -13.68
C ILE A 104 -14.61 3.06 -14.86
N PRO A 105 -15.19 2.27 -15.79
CA PRO A 105 -14.42 1.62 -16.86
C PRO A 105 -13.77 2.59 -17.85
N ALA A 106 -14.19 3.87 -17.85
CA ALA A 106 -13.58 4.92 -18.65
C ALA A 106 -12.24 5.38 -18.07
N LEU A 107 -12.13 5.48 -16.73
CA LEU A 107 -10.87 5.85 -16.07
C LEU A 107 -9.84 4.73 -16.19
N GLU A 108 -10.26 3.48 -16.00
CA GLU A 108 -9.40 2.31 -16.23
C GLU A 108 -8.78 2.33 -17.64
N ARG A 109 -9.61 2.57 -18.67
CA ARG A 109 -9.16 2.69 -20.06
C ARG A 109 -8.20 3.85 -20.29
N LEU A 110 -8.35 4.95 -19.55
CA LEU A 110 -7.46 6.10 -19.65
C LEU A 110 -6.11 5.82 -18.98
N ILE A 111 -6.12 5.19 -17.80
CA ILE A 111 -4.92 4.76 -17.08
C ILE A 111 -4.12 3.77 -17.93
N ALA A 112 -4.80 2.83 -18.60
CA ALA A 112 -4.17 1.87 -19.50
C ALA A 112 -3.48 2.50 -20.74
N ARG A 113 -3.71 3.79 -21.02
CA ARG A 113 -3.03 4.53 -22.10
C ARG A 113 -1.77 5.26 -21.65
N ILE A 114 -1.46 5.29 -20.36
CA ILE A 114 -0.25 5.93 -19.84
C ILE A 114 0.97 5.14 -20.36
N PRO A 115 1.90 5.76 -21.10
CA PRO A 115 3.11 5.08 -21.57
C PRO A 115 3.93 4.54 -20.39
N GLY A 116 4.52 3.36 -20.56
CA GLY A 116 5.29 2.70 -19.49
C GLY A 116 6.44 3.57 -18.98
N GLU A 117 7.06 4.35 -19.86
CA GLU A 117 8.15 5.27 -19.54
C GLU A 117 7.70 6.36 -18.57
N VAL A 118 6.49 6.89 -18.76
CA VAL A 118 5.91 7.92 -17.88
C VAL A 118 5.59 7.30 -16.52
N ALA A 119 5.01 6.10 -16.49
CA ALA A 119 4.73 5.40 -15.25
C ALA A 119 6.01 5.09 -14.44
N SER A 120 7.08 4.66 -15.12
CA SER A 120 8.39 4.45 -14.50
C SER A 120 9.00 5.75 -13.99
N ALA A 121 8.91 6.85 -14.75
CA ALA A 121 9.39 8.17 -14.31
C ALA A 121 8.63 8.69 -13.09
N MET A 122 7.30 8.47 -13.03
CA MET A 122 6.48 8.82 -11.86
C MET A 122 6.94 8.04 -10.63
N LEU A 123 7.15 6.73 -10.75
CA LEU A 123 7.63 5.90 -9.64
C LEU A 123 9.03 6.31 -9.18
N ALA A 124 9.93 6.62 -10.11
CA ALA A 124 11.26 7.14 -9.80
C ALA A 124 11.19 8.47 -9.02
N GLY A 125 10.32 9.40 -9.44
CA GLY A 125 10.13 10.68 -8.76
C GLY A 125 9.65 10.54 -7.31
N VAL A 126 8.71 9.62 -7.06
CA VAL A 126 8.23 9.36 -5.68
C VAL A 126 9.31 8.73 -4.80
N LEU A 127 10.14 7.85 -5.37
CA LEU A 127 11.22 7.19 -4.63
C LEU A 127 12.47 8.06 -4.46
N PHE A 128 12.69 9.07 -5.30
CA PHE A 128 13.88 9.92 -5.25
C PHE A 128 14.04 10.65 -3.91
N ALA A 129 12.94 10.95 -3.21
CA ALA A 129 12.97 11.54 -1.88
C ALA A 129 13.44 10.58 -0.77
N PHE A 130 13.63 9.29 -1.07
CA PHE A 130 13.99 8.21 -0.13
C PHE A 130 15.43 7.69 -0.28
N VAL A 131 16.15 8.14 -1.31
CA VAL A 131 17.56 7.82 -1.57
C VAL A 131 18.41 9.02 -1.23
#